data_AF-A0A967T2K1-F1
#
_entry.id   AF-A0A967T2K1-F1
#
_cell.length_a   1.000
_cell.length_b   1.000
_cell.length_c   1.000
_cell.angle_alpha   90.00
_cell.angle_beta   90.00
_cell.angle_gamma   90.00
#
_symmetry.space_group_name_H-M   'P 1'
#
loop_
_entity.id
_entity.type
_entity.pdbx_description
1 polymer ?
#
loop_
_entity_poly.entity_id
_entity_poly.type
_entity_poly.pdbx_seq_one_letter_code
_entity_poly.pdbx_strand_id
1 'polypeptide(L)'
;MFFQKSLFMNRYCLLLLTWLVISSASSFSASVENELNSAEISRGIILYEELCAKCHDRFEKTTKPQRSVNRLRSSIEHFPAMRNLDFLDNEELEAIAAALATVSL
;
A
#
# COMPACT_ATOMS: atom_id res chain seq x y z
N MET A 1 -23.05 -24.47 43.96
CA MET A 1 -23.23 -24.31 42.50
C MET A 1 -24.18 -23.14 42.29
N PHE A 2 -23.79 -22.17 41.45
CA PHE A 2 -24.58 -21.03 40.93
C PHE A 2 -24.93 -19.88 41.88
N PHE A 3 -24.17 -18.77 41.81
CA PHE A 3 -24.75 -17.42 41.66
C PHE A 3 -23.72 -16.47 41.00
N GLN A 4 -23.17 -16.92 39.86
CA GLN A 4 -22.26 -16.18 38.98
C GLN A 4 -23.04 -15.69 37.74
N LYS A 5 -24.07 -14.85 37.92
CA LYS A 5 -24.91 -14.38 36.80
C LYS A 5 -25.27 -12.89 36.79
N SER A 6 -24.97 -12.10 37.83
CA SER A 6 -25.40 -10.69 37.89
C SER A 6 -24.39 -9.67 37.31
N LEU A 7 -23.09 -10.00 37.26
CA LEU A 7 -22.05 -9.05 36.84
C LEU A 7 -21.78 -9.00 35.32
N PHE A 8 -22.36 -9.90 34.53
CA PHE A 8 -22.08 -9.96 33.09
C PHE A 8 -22.92 -8.98 32.26
N MET A 9 -24.12 -8.57 32.71
CA MET A 9 -25.00 -7.72 31.89
C MET A 9 -24.53 -6.24 31.84
N ASN A 10 -23.79 -5.77 32.84
CA ASN A 10 -23.37 -4.36 32.96
C ASN A 10 -22.12 -4.02 32.13
N ARG A 11 -21.29 -5.02 31.81
CA ARG A 11 -20.05 -4.83 31.03
C ARG A 11 -20.28 -4.83 29.52
N TYR A 12 -21.33 -5.52 29.04
CA TYR A 12 -21.71 -5.51 27.63
C TYR A 12 -22.38 -4.20 27.19
N CYS A 13 -23.12 -3.53 28.08
CA CYS A 13 -23.76 -2.24 27.77
C CYS A 13 -22.73 -1.11 27.57
N LEU A 14 -21.68 -1.07 28.40
CA LEU A 14 -20.58 -0.11 28.27
C LEU A 14 -19.71 -0.36 27.03
N LEU A 15 -19.49 -1.62 26.63
CA LEU A 15 -18.73 -1.95 25.43
C LEU A 15 -19.51 -1.66 24.13
N LEU A 16 -20.84 -1.79 24.14
CA LEU A 16 -21.70 -1.43 23.00
C LEU A 16 -21.80 0.08 22.80
N LEU A 17 -21.84 0.86 23.88
CA LEU A 17 -21.84 2.32 23.81
C LEU A 17 -20.50 2.90 23.32
N THR A 18 -19.37 2.27 23.66
CA THR A 18 -18.06 2.69 23.12
C THR A 18 -17.88 2.24 21.66
N TRP A 19 -18.42 1.08 21.25
CA TRP A 19 -18.45 0.67 19.84
C TRP A 19 -19.29 1.61 18.95
N LEU A 20 -20.37 2.18 19.48
CA LEU A 20 -21.23 3.11 18.73
C LEU A 20 -20.53 4.46 18.45
N VAL A 21 -19.68 4.94 19.37
CA VAL A 21 -18.92 6.19 19.21
C VAL A 21 -17.66 5.99 18.33
N ILE A 22 -17.07 4.79 18.31
CA ILE A 22 -15.93 4.49 17.44
C ILE A 22 -16.37 4.33 15.97
N SER A 23 -17.61 3.90 15.73
CA SER A 23 -18.13 3.65 14.37
C SER A 23 -18.32 4.92 13.52
N SER A 24 -18.36 6.11 14.12
CA SER A 24 -18.54 7.39 13.41
C SER A 24 -17.24 8.12 13.07
N ALA A 25 -16.09 7.70 13.61
CA ALA A 25 -14.79 8.33 13.36
C ALA A 25 -14.03 7.73 12.16
N SER A 26 -14.46 6.60 11.63
CA SER A 26 -13.77 5.84 10.58
C SER A 26 -13.92 6.42 9.16
N SER A 27 -14.88 7.32 8.93
CA SER A 27 -15.17 7.85 7.59
C SER A 27 -14.25 8.98 7.14
N PHE A 28 -13.55 9.66 8.07
CA PHE A 28 -12.66 10.78 7.75
C PHE A 28 -11.24 10.32 7.39
N SER A 29 -10.73 9.29 8.09
CA SER A 29 -9.40 8.73 7.80
C SER A 29 -9.36 8.01 6.45
N ALA A 30 -10.45 7.35 6.04
CA ALA A 30 -10.52 6.59 4.79
C ALA A 30 -10.35 7.47 3.53
N SER A 31 -10.84 8.72 3.54
CA SER A 31 -10.68 9.62 2.40
C SER A 31 -9.26 10.19 2.30
N VAL A 32 -8.61 10.45 3.44
CA VAL A 32 -7.22 10.93 3.49
C VAL A 32 -6.25 9.81 3.07
N GLU A 33 -6.50 8.58 3.50
CA GLU A 33 -5.72 7.40 3.09
C GLU A 33 -5.82 7.16 1.58
N ASN A 34 -7.00 7.34 0.98
CA ASN A 34 -7.17 7.22 -0.46
C ASN A 34 -6.42 8.33 -1.24
N GLU A 35 -6.41 9.56 -0.72
CA GLU A 35 -5.64 10.65 -1.33
C GLU A 35 -4.13 10.42 -1.24
N LEU A 36 -3.62 10.02 -0.06
CA LEU A 36 -2.20 9.70 0.12
C LEU A 36 -1.78 8.51 -0.76
N ASN A 37 -2.61 7.46 -0.84
CA ASN A 37 -2.35 6.32 -1.71
C ASN A 37 -2.37 6.71 -3.20
N SER A 38 -3.27 7.62 -3.62
CA SER A 38 -3.30 8.10 -4.99
C SER A 38 -2.07 8.94 -5.36
N ALA A 39 -1.56 9.74 -4.41
CA ALA A 39 -0.34 10.52 -4.58
C ALA A 39 0.88 9.61 -4.70
N GLU A 40 0.95 8.56 -3.89
CA GLU A 40 2.01 7.55 -3.94
C GLU A 40 2.01 6.78 -5.27
N ILE A 41 0.84 6.35 -5.73
CA ILE A 41 0.69 5.73 -7.06
C ILE A 41 1.15 6.71 -8.15
N SER A 42 0.75 7.97 -8.09
CA SER A 42 1.14 8.98 -9.08
C SER A 42 2.65 9.21 -9.09
N ARG A 43 3.28 9.28 -7.91
CA ARG A 43 4.74 9.35 -7.78
C ARG A 43 5.42 8.12 -8.36
N GLY A 44 4.89 6.93 -8.10
CA GLY A 44 5.39 5.68 -8.65
C GLY A 44 5.34 5.61 -10.17
N ILE A 45 4.28 6.16 -10.79
CA ILE A 45 4.18 6.28 -12.26
C ILE A 45 5.29 7.19 -12.80
N ILE A 46 5.52 8.34 -12.17
CA ILE A 46 6.58 9.28 -12.57
C ILE A 46 7.96 8.61 -12.49
N LEU A 47 8.27 7.98 -11.35
CA LEU A 47 9.53 7.27 -11.16
C LEU A 47 9.71 6.14 -12.19
N TYR A 48 8.64 5.40 -12.49
CA TYR A 48 8.68 4.36 -13.51
C TYR A 48 8.98 4.94 -14.92
N GLU A 49 8.28 6.00 -15.31
CA GLU A 49 8.48 6.64 -16.63
C GLU A 49 9.90 7.19 -16.79
N GLU A 50 10.48 7.76 -15.73
CA GLU A 50 11.82 8.32 -15.76
C GLU A 50 12.92 7.25 -15.81
N LEU A 51 12.76 6.16 -15.05
CA LEU A 51 13.86 5.24 -14.76
C LEU A 51 13.73 3.87 -15.44
N CYS A 52 12.50 3.42 -15.70
CA CYS A 52 12.21 2.07 -16.18
C CYS A 52 11.79 2.05 -17.65
N ALA A 53 11.02 3.05 -18.09
CA ALA A 53 10.32 3.00 -19.38
C ALA A 53 11.25 2.94 -20.60
N LYS A 54 12.48 3.44 -20.49
CA LYS A 54 13.49 3.34 -21.54
C LYS A 54 13.78 1.90 -21.98
N CYS A 55 13.62 0.93 -21.07
CA CYS A 55 13.92 -0.49 -21.32
C CYS A 55 12.70 -1.40 -21.20
N HIS A 56 11.61 -0.95 -20.55
CA HIS A 56 10.46 -1.80 -20.20
C HIS A 56 9.13 -1.34 -20.80
N ASP A 57 9.18 -0.42 -21.77
CA ASP A 57 8.06 0.32 -22.34
C ASP A 57 7.42 1.30 -21.35
N ARG A 58 6.58 2.20 -21.86
CA ARG A 58 5.81 3.15 -21.04
C ARG A 58 4.97 2.44 -19.99
N PHE A 59 4.65 3.13 -18.90
CA PHE A 59 3.94 2.57 -17.75
C PHE A 59 2.66 1.82 -18.16
N GLU A 60 1.84 2.38 -19.06
CA GLU A 60 0.57 1.77 -19.47
C GLU A 60 0.74 0.51 -20.35
N LYS A 61 1.95 0.27 -20.87
CA LYS A 61 2.30 -0.85 -21.74
C LYS A 61 3.43 -1.71 -21.18
N THR A 62 3.80 -1.51 -19.92
CA THR A 62 4.89 -2.22 -19.27
C THR A 62 4.73 -3.72 -19.42
N THR A 63 5.81 -4.40 -19.78
CA THR A 63 5.85 -5.89 -19.76
C THR A 63 6.13 -6.46 -18.36
N LYS A 64 6.19 -5.59 -17.34
CA LYS A 64 6.49 -5.91 -15.94
C LYS A 64 5.39 -5.39 -14.99
N PRO A 65 4.11 -5.68 -15.22
CA PRO A 65 3.06 -5.31 -14.27
C PRO A 65 3.20 -6.09 -12.95
N GLN A 66 2.56 -5.58 -11.90
CA GLN A 66 2.36 -6.24 -10.60
C GLN A 66 3.66 -6.73 -9.93
N ARG A 67 4.71 -5.91 -9.91
CA ARG A 67 5.99 -6.26 -9.27
C ARG A 67 6.05 -5.74 -7.84
N SER A 68 6.36 -6.64 -6.91
CA SER A 68 6.59 -6.30 -5.51
C SER A 68 7.94 -5.61 -5.32
N VAL A 69 8.06 -4.84 -4.24
CA VAL A 69 9.30 -4.17 -3.80
C VAL A 69 10.48 -5.13 -3.76
N ASN A 70 10.30 -6.32 -3.16
CA ASN A 70 11.37 -7.32 -3.07
C ASN A 70 11.81 -7.80 -4.44
N ARG A 71 10.88 -7.93 -5.39
CA ARG A 71 11.22 -8.33 -6.76
C ARG A 71 11.95 -7.21 -7.51
N LEU A 72 11.55 -5.96 -7.31
CA LEU A 72 12.24 -4.80 -7.87
C LEU A 72 13.67 -4.71 -7.34
N ARG A 73 13.84 -4.72 -6.01
CA ARG A 73 15.14 -4.69 -5.33
C ARG A 73 16.06 -5.81 -5.81
N SER A 74 15.58 -7.05 -5.79
CA SER A 74 16.34 -8.20 -6.29
C SER A 74 16.73 -8.04 -7.75
N SER A 75 15.88 -7.44 -8.59
CA SER A 75 16.20 -7.22 -10.00
C SER A 75 17.29 -6.17 -10.18
N ILE A 76 17.24 -5.06 -9.43
CA ILE A 76 18.26 -4.01 -9.44
C ILE A 76 19.62 -4.56 -8.95
N GLU A 77 19.60 -5.35 -7.89
CA GLU A 77 20.82 -5.94 -7.29
C GLU A 77 21.52 -6.95 -8.22
N HIS A 78 20.75 -7.78 -8.93
CA HIS A 78 21.28 -8.97 -9.62
C HIS A 78 21.35 -8.84 -11.14
N PHE A 79 20.69 -7.88 -11.77
CA PHE A 79 20.75 -7.68 -13.22
C PHE A 79 21.68 -6.50 -13.56
N PRO A 80 22.85 -6.72 -14.18
CA PRO A 80 23.82 -5.66 -14.46
C PRO A 80 23.26 -4.47 -15.24
N ALA A 81 22.29 -4.72 -16.12
CA ALA A 81 21.63 -3.66 -16.91
C ALA A 81 20.71 -2.74 -16.08
N MET A 82 20.34 -3.13 -14.85
CA MET A 82 19.50 -2.35 -13.93
C MET A 82 20.28 -1.78 -12.74
N ARG A 83 21.56 -2.16 -12.58
CA ARG A 83 22.41 -1.76 -11.45
C ARG A 83 22.60 -0.25 -11.29
N ASN A 84 22.38 0.52 -12.36
CA ASN A 84 22.42 1.98 -12.31
C ASN A 84 21.26 2.60 -11.50
N LEU A 85 20.33 1.79 -10.99
CA LEU A 85 19.20 2.20 -10.16
C LEU A 85 19.39 1.82 -8.67
N ASP A 86 20.60 1.42 -8.25
CA ASP A 86 20.88 1.01 -6.86
C ASP A 86 20.82 2.15 -5.84
N PHE A 87 20.70 3.39 -6.31
CA PHE A 87 20.45 4.57 -5.48
C PHE A 87 18.99 4.69 -5.02
N LEU A 88 18.06 3.93 -5.62
CA LEU A 88 16.64 3.98 -5.25
C LEU A 88 16.45 3.47 -3.83
N ASP A 89 15.81 4.29 -3.00
CA ASP A 89 15.50 3.91 -1.64
C ASP A 89 14.24 3.04 -1.54
N ASN A 90 13.90 2.62 -0.32
CA ASN A 90 12.74 1.76 -0.11
C ASN A 90 11.42 2.46 -0.42
N GLU A 91 11.33 3.77 -0.19
CA GLU A 91 10.11 4.55 -0.40
C GLU A 91 9.85 4.70 -1.91
N GLU A 92 10.89 4.96 -2.69
CA GLU A 92 10.79 5.03 -4.16
C GLU A 92 10.43 3.66 -4.75
N LEU A 93 10.99 2.57 -4.22
CA LEU A 93 10.63 1.22 -4.66
C LEU A 93 9.19 0.83 -4.27
N GLU A 94 8.71 1.30 -3.12
CA GLU A 94 7.32 1.15 -2.69
C GLU A 94 6.37 1.90 -3.63
N ALA A 95 6.68 3.15 -4.00
CA ALA A 95 5.91 3.93 -4.95
C ALA A 95 5.80 3.22 -6.31
N ILE A 96 6.93 2.77 -6.85
CA ILE A 96 6.96 2.04 -8.14
C ILE A 96 6.14 0.75 -8.05
N ALA A 97 6.28 -0.01 -6.96
CA ALA A 97 5.52 -1.24 -6.76
C ALA A 97 4.00 -0.98 -6.66
N ALA A 98 3.60 0.05 -5.92
CA ALA A 98 2.21 0.47 -5.78
C ALA A 98 1.62 0.88 -7.14
N ALA A 99 2.36 1.64 -7.94
CA ALA A 99 1.97 1.97 -9.30
C ALA A 99 1.85 0.72 -10.17
N LEU A 100 2.87 -0.14 -10.23
CA LEU A 100 2.84 -1.35 -11.05
C LEU A 100 1.69 -2.30 -10.67
N ALA A 101 1.21 -2.27 -9.43
CA ALA A 101 0.05 -3.05 -9.00
C ALA A 101 -1.26 -2.60 -9.66
N THR A 102 -1.36 -1.37 -10.18
CA THR A 102 -2.55 -0.86 -10.88
C THR A 102 -2.58 -1.27 -12.35
N VAL A 103 -1.49 -1.80 -12.90
CA VAL A 103 -1.43 -2.29 -14.29
C VAL A 103 -1.97 -3.72 -14.36
N SER A 104 -2.97 -3.95 -15.21
CA SER A 104 -3.55 -5.28 -15.45
C SER A 104 -2.67 -6.16 -16.34
N LEU A 105 -2.81 -7.49 -16.19
CA LEU A 105 -2.12 -8.52 -16.98
C LEU A 105 -2.70 -8.70 -18.39
#